data_AF-A0A7K8URB3-F1
#
_entry.id   AF-A0A7K8URB3-F1
#
_cell.length_a   1.000
_cell.length_b   1.000
_cell.length_c   1.000
_cell.angle_alpha   90.00
_cell.angle_beta   90.00
_cell.angle_gamma   90.00
#
_symmetry.space_group_name_H-M   'P 1'
#
loop_
_entity.id
_entity.type
_entity.pdbx_description
1 polymer ?
#
loop_
_entity_poly.entity_id
_entity_poly.type
_entity_poly.pdbx_seq_one_letter_code
_entity_poly.pdbx_strand_id
1 'polypeptide(L)'
;ALHEGHVVSARELTVFLQPVFTQKSRNLILFLQDTLSVDDFTYLSESYGNKNPFQNEILQYSPSSLVLPAVDCEATRYLLSFLQESGDWNLTNITNLSVSQLEVNTSKPNLLVVQLQPLVSDLNELSTLEAIAENDKIIGGLTMDLQERGIHFSVIYTAVRPSRISRKTDVVWGLRRQLMATEEEDSLSYPPLNVTTGNDTCILFYARNFSLKANNSVFIDLTNATFITQNVDIYSSECSDINTTLSLKYIKPVNGISSLEIR
;
A
#
# COMPACT_ATOMS: atom_id res chain seq x y z
N ALA A 1 19.77 -5.48 -5.55
CA ALA A 1 18.61 -5.19 -4.70
C ALA A 1 18.88 -3.88 -3.95
N LEU A 2 18.42 -2.74 -4.48
CA LEU A 2 18.69 -1.40 -3.92
C LEU A 2 17.41 -0.54 -3.85
N HIS A 3 16.22 -1.14 -4.00
CA HIS A 3 14.99 -0.40 -4.29
C HIS A 3 13.84 -0.66 -3.31
N GLU A 4 14.02 -1.47 -2.26
CA GLU A 4 12.98 -1.58 -1.23
C GLU A 4 12.93 -0.28 -0.41
N GLY A 5 11.80 0.41 -0.46
CA GLY A 5 11.54 1.67 0.24
C GLY A 5 11.97 2.96 -0.47
N HIS A 6 12.55 2.88 -1.68
CA HIS A 6 12.88 4.07 -2.48
C HIS A 6 11.70 4.46 -3.37
N VAL A 7 11.26 5.72 -3.29
CA VAL A 7 10.27 6.27 -4.20
C VAL A 7 10.99 6.89 -5.39
N VAL A 8 10.76 6.35 -6.58
CA VAL A 8 11.38 6.83 -7.82
C VAL A 8 10.86 8.22 -8.15
N SER A 9 11.78 9.18 -8.22
CA SER A 9 11.48 10.56 -8.61
C SER A 9 11.28 10.70 -10.12
N ALA A 10 10.75 11.85 -10.57
CA ALA A 10 10.56 12.12 -12.00
C ALA A 10 11.87 12.02 -12.81
N ARG A 11 12.99 12.54 -12.27
CA ARG A 11 14.29 12.47 -12.94
C ARG A 11 14.78 11.04 -13.08
N GLU A 12 14.69 10.25 -12.02
CA GLU A 12 15.09 8.84 -12.04
C GLU A 12 14.21 8.04 -13.00
N LEU A 13 12.90 8.30 -13.04
CA LEU A 13 11.97 7.66 -13.97
C LEU A 13 12.42 7.88 -15.43
N THR A 14 12.86 9.08 -15.80
CA THR A 14 13.37 9.32 -17.18
C THR A 14 14.60 8.48 -17.51
N VAL A 15 15.50 8.25 -16.55
CA VAL A 15 16.68 7.40 -16.73
C VAL A 15 16.26 5.94 -16.89
N PHE A 16 15.30 5.48 -16.09
CA PHE A 16 14.76 4.13 -16.18
C PHE A 16 14.01 3.85 -17.49
N LEU A 17 13.39 4.87 -18.09
CA LEU A 17 12.67 4.75 -19.36
C LEU A 17 13.57 4.90 -20.59
N GLN A 18 14.81 5.38 -20.43
CA GLN A 18 15.76 5.55 -21.53
C GLN A 18 15.93 4.31 -22.42
N PRO A 19 15.99 3.06 -21.88
CA PRO A 19 16.07 1.85 -22.69
C PRO A 19 14.89 1.68 -23.66
N VAL A 20 13.69 2.10 -23.29
CA VAL A 20 12.47 1.98 -24.12
C VAL A 20 12.63 2.72 -25.45
N PHE A 21 13.33 3.86 -25.45
CA PHE A 21 13.57 4.66 -26.65
C PHE A 21 14.73 4.15 -27.49
N THR A 22 15.61 3.32 -26.92
CA THR A 22 16.76 2.74 -27.63
C THR A 22 16.48 1.37 -28.22
N GLN A 23 15.35 0.75 -27.86
CA GLN A 23 14.92 -0.54 -28.38
C GLN A 23 14.50 -0.45 -29.86
N LYS A 24 14.63 -1.56 -30.59
CA LYS A 24 14.22 -1.66 -31.99
C LYS A 24 12.70 -1.60 -32.20
N SER A 25 11.92 -1.81 -31.14
CA SER A 25 10.46 -1.71 -31.18
C SER A 25 10.05 -0.25 -31.42
N ARG A 26 9.46 0.00 -32.58
CA ARG A 26 8.92 1.33 -32.92
C ARG A 26 7.58 1.62 -32.24
N ASN A 27 6.99 0.66 -31.51
CA ASN A 27 5.66 0.79 -30.94
C ASN A 27 5.73 0.72 -29.41
N LEU A 28 5.14 1.71 -28.75
CA LEU A 28 5.02 1.79 -27.31
C LEU A 28 3.53 1.83 -26.92
N ILE A 29 3.16 0.98 -25.97
CA ILE A 29 1.80 0.93 -25.42
C ILE A 29 1.86 1.40 -23.97
N LEU A 30 1.07 2.41 -23.64
CA LEU A 30 0.88 2.91 -22.28
C LEU A 30 -0.52 2.51 -21.81
N PHE A 31 -0.59 1.52 -20.91
CA PHE A 31 -1.81 1.21 -20.17
C PHE A 31 -1.87 2.10 -18.92
N LEU A 32 -2.89 2.94 -18.85
CA LEU A 32 -3.06 3.91 -17.76
C LEU A 32 -4.33 3.62 -16.96
N GLN A 33 -4.15 3.39 -15.67
CA GLN A 33 -5.23 3.30 -14.68
C GLN A 33 -5.37 4.59 -13.87
N ASP A 34 -6.48 4.73 -13.17
CA ASP A 34 -6.67 5.80 -12.20
C ASP A 34 -5.83 5.55 -10.93
N THR A 35 -5.84 4.33 -10.40
CA THR A 35 -5.09 3.92 -9.21
C THR A 35 -4.38 2.58 -9.40
N LEU A 36 -3.15 2.46 -8.89
CA LEU A 36 -2.39 1.20 -8.90
C LEU A 36 -1.40 1.15 -7.74
N SER A 37 -1.32 0.02 -7.03
CA SER A 37 -0.21 -0.32 -6.12
C SER A 37 0.28 -1.73 -6.40
N VAL A 38 1.57 -1.99 -6.14
CA VAL A 38 2.10 -3.37 -6.17
C VAL A 38 1.41 -4.25 -5.13
N ASP A 39 1.04 -3.67 -3.99
CA ASP A 39 0.33 -4.38 -2.93
C ASP A 39 -1.05 -4.87 -3.35
N ASP A 40 -1.68 -4.22 -4.34
CA ASP A 40 -2.99 -4.64 -4.84
C ASP A 40 -2.90 -6.00 -5.55
N PHE A 41 -1.79 -6.30 -6.22
CA PHE A 41 -1.59 -7.61 -6.86
C PHE A 41 -1.48 -8.70 -5.81
N THR A 42 -0.74 -8.46 -4.73
CA THR A 42 -0.61 -9.44 -3.64
C THR A 42 -1.96 -9.63 -2.94
N TYR A 43 -2.59 -8.54 -2.50
CA TYR A 43 -3.87 -8.58 -1.78
C TYR A 43 -4.97 -9.25 -2.62
N LEU A 44 -5.08 -8.90 -3.90
CA LEU A 44 -6.15 -9.40 -4.77
C LEU A 44 -5.87 -10.77 -5.39
N SER A 45 -4.61 -11.24 -5.39
CA SER A 45 -4.27 -12.61 -5.81
C SER A 45 -4.70 -13.65 -4.79
N GLU A 46 -4.74 -13.29 -3.50
CA GLU A 46 -5.10 -14.20 -2.40
C GLU A 46 -6.59 -14.12 -2.03
N SER A 47 -7.25 -13.01 -2.39
CA SER A 47 -8.66 -12.80 -2.10
C SER A 47 -9.55 -13.48 -3.13
N TYR A 48 -10.23 -14.54 -2.68
CA TYR A 48 -11.51 -15.04 -3.20
C TYR A 48 -11.50 -16.06 -4.36
N GLY A 49 -11.66 -17.33 -3.98
CA GLY A 49 -12.16 -18.39 -4.86
C GLY A 49 -11.22 -18.75 -6.02
N ASN A 50 -11.58 -19.77 -6.77
CA ASN A 50 -10.73 -20.35 -7.83
C ASN A 50 -10.56 -19.45 -9.08
N LYS A 51 -10.72 -18.13 -8.94
CA LYS A 51 -10.72 -17.15 -10.04
C LYS A 51 -9.69 -16.06 -9.78
N ASN A 52 -8.51 -16.24 -10.35
CA ASN A 52 -7.48 -15.20 -10.40
C ASN A 52 -7.95 -14.08 -11.37
N PRO A 53 -8.05 -12.81 -10.92
CA PRO A 53 -8.42 -11.69 -11.80
C PRO A 53 -7.29 -11.32 -12.78
N PHE A 54 -6.06 -11.76 -12.52
CA PHE A 54 -4.89 -11.56 -13.39
C PHE A 54 -4.62 -12.83 -14.18
N GLN A 55 -5.31 -13.01 -15.30
CA GLN A 55 -5.17 -14.18 -16.18
C GLN A 55 -4.01 -14.02 -17.17
N ASN A 56 -3.63 -12.79 -17.52
CA ASN A 56 -2.55 -12.58 -18.46
C ASN A 56 -1.17 -12.65 -17.80
N GLU A 57 -0.41 -13.67 -18.16
CA GLU A 57 0.98 -13.84 -17.75
C GLU A 57 1.98 -13.08 -18.63
N ILE A 58 1.52 -12.12 -19.44
CA ILE A 58 2.38 -11.39 -20.40
C ILE A 58 3.53 -10.66 -19.69
N LEU A 59 3.30 -10.19 -18.46
CA LEU A 59 4.33 -9.60 -17.62
C LEU A 59 5.39 -10.61 -17.15
N GLN A 60 5.04 -11.90 -17.04
CA GLN A 60 5.95 -12.98 -16.63
C GLN A 60 6.87 -13.44 -17.78
N TYR A 61 6.38 -13.42 -19.02
CA TYR A 61 7.15 -13.86 -20.20
C TYR A 61 7.94 -12.75 -20.89
N SER A 62 7.87 -11.51 -20.40
CA SER A 62 8.64 -10.41 -20.98
C SER A 62 10.15 -10.58 -20.70
N PRO A 63 11.00 -10.65 -21.75
CA PRO A 63 12.45 -10.84 -21.59
C PRO A 63 13.15 -9.65 -20.92
N SER A 64 12.45 -8.51 -20.77
CA SER A 64 12.92 -7.32 -20.06
C SER A 64 11.75 -6.72 -19.26
N SER A 65 11.50 -7.23 -18.06
CA SER A 65 10.50 -6.68 -17.14
C SER A 65 11.20 -5.76 -16.13
N LEU A 66 11.00 -4.45 -16.28
CA LEU A 66 11.34 -3.46 -15.25
C LEU A 66 10.11 -3.23 -14.39
N VAL A 67 10.21 -3.57 -13.10
CA VAL A 67 9.16 -3.28 -12.12
C VAL A 67 9.68 -2.24 -11.15
N LEU A 68 8.99 -1.10 -11.09
CA LEU A 68 9.28 -0.02 -10.14
C LEU A 68 8.25 -0.07 -9.01
N PRO A 69 8.61 -0.53 -7.80
CA PRO A 69 7.63 -0.77 -6.74
C PRO A 69 6.97 0.51 -6.21
N ALA A 70 7.66 1.65 -6.29
CA ALA A 70 7.12 2.94 -5.89
C ALA A 70 7.62 4.05 -6.82
N VAL A 71 6.69 4.80 -7.41
CA VAL A 71 6.95 5.97 -8.25
C VAL A 71 6.17 7.14 -7.69
N ASP A 72 6.80 8.31 -7.63
CA ASP A 72 6.13 9.54 -7.20
C ASP A 72 4.92 9.83 -8.09
N CYS A 73 3.76 10.11 -7.49
CA CYS A 73 2.54 10.45 -8.23
C CYS A 73 2.67 11.74 -9.04
N GLU A 74 3.59 12.64 -8.67
CA GLU A 74 3.92 13.79 -9.50
C GLU A 74 4.70 13.36 -10.75
N ALA A 75 5.61 12.39 -10.62
CA ALA A 75 6.34 11.84 -11.76
C ALA A 75 5.43 11.14 -12.76
N THR A 76 4.44 10.36 -12.30
CA THR A 76 3.50 9.67 -13.20
C THR A 76 2.58 10.64 -13.96
N ARG A 77 2.25 11.80 -13.38
CA ARG A 77 1.48 12.86 -14.09
C ARG A 77 2.22 13.44 -15.29
N TYR A 78 3.55 13.59 -15.19
CA TYR A 78 4.37 14.11 -16.30
C TYR A 78 4.81 13.03 -17.29
N LEU A 79 4.47 11.76 -17.05
CA LEU A 79 4.93 10.64 -17.88
C LEU A 79 4.43 10.76 -19.32
N LEU A 80 3.13 11.02 -19.53
CA LEU A 80 2.56 11.08 -20.88
C LEU A 80 3.18 12.21 -21.70
N SER A 81 3.33 13.41 -21.11
CA SER A 81 3.99 14.54 -21.77
C SER A 81 5.45 14.22 -22.10
N PHE A 82 6.17 13.59 -21.17
CA PHE A 82 7.55 13.17 -21.39
C PHE A 82 7.67 12.16 -22.55
N LEU A 83 6.78 11.17 -22.61
CA LEU A 83 6.75 10.21 -23.71
C LEU A 83 6.44 10.90 -25.05
N GLN A 84 5.51 11.86 -25.08
CA GLN A 84 5.16 12.59 -26.29
C GLN A 84 6.31 13.46 -26.81
N GLU A 85 7.05 14.10 -25.90
CA GLU A 85 8.19 14.97 -26.24
C GLU A 85 9.45 14.19 -26.63
N SER A 86 9.58 12.93 -26.21
CA SER A 86 10.80 12.14 -26.42
C SER A 86 10.96 11.57 -27.83
N GLY A 87 9.93 11.63 -28.69
CA GLY A 87 9.99 11.08 -30.05
C GLY A 87 8.91 11.62 -31.00
N ASP A 88 9.10 11.42 -32.31
CA ASP A 88 8.10 11.74 -33.34
C ASP A 88 7.03 10.63 -33.43
N TRP A 89 6.21 10.52 -32.38
CA TRP A 89 5.19 9.47 -32.26
C TRP A 89 3.94 9.79 -33.07
N ASN A 90 3.36 8.76 -33.67
CA ASN A 90 1.96 8.75 -34.05
C ASN A 90 1.13 8.38 -32.80
N LEU A 91 0.51 9.39 -32.18
CA LEU A 91 -0.27 9.23 -30.96
C LEU A 91 -1.68 8.72 -31.26
N THR A 92 -2.06 7.59 -30.66
CA THR A 92 -3.42 7.07 -30.72
C THR A 92 -3.97 6.88 -29.30
N ASN A 93 -4.99 7.66 -28.96
CA ASN A 93 -5.71 7.51 -27.70
C ASN A 93 -6.87 6.52 -27.89
N ILE A 94 -6.85 5.42 -27.14
CA ILE A 94 -7.84 4.35 -27.19
C ILE A 94 -8.69 4.46 -25.94
N THR A 95 -9.91 4.99 -26.10
CA THR A 95 -10.92 5.12 -25.03
C THR A 95 -12.07 4.13 -25.18
N ASN A 96 -12.32 3.64 -26.39
CA ASN A 96 -13.36 2.66 -26.69
C ASN A 96 -12.69 1.36 -27.16
N LEU A 97 -12.96 0.27 -26.45
CA LEU A 97 -12.21 -0.98 -26.39
C LEU A 97 -12.22 -1.84 -27.68
N SER A 98 -12.55 -1.26 -28.82
CA SER A 98 -12.49 -1.93 -30.12
C SER A 98 -11.04 -1.93 -30.66
N VAL A 99 -10.23 -2.84 -30.11
CA VAL A 99 -8.89 -3.19 -30.61
C VAL A 99 -8.90 -3.50 -32.12
N SER A 100 -10.02 -4.03 -32.62
CA SER A 100 -10.24 -4.44 -34.01
C SER A 100 -10.03 -3.32 -35.04
N GLN A 101 -10.17 -2.05 -34.64
CA GLN A 101 -10.08 -0.90 -35.54
C GLN A 101 -8.73 -0.19 -35.48
N LEU A 102 -7.75 -0.72 -34.72
CA LEU A 102 -6.47 -0.07 -34.55
C LEU A 102 -5.58 -0.27 -35.78
N GLU A 103 -5.52 0.75 -36.64
CA GLU A 103 -4.55 0.84 -37.73
C GLU A 103 -3.21 1.34 -37.18
N VAL A 104 -2.32 0.40 -36.84
CA VAL A 104 -0.96 0.72 -36.43
C VAL A 104 -0.11 0.96 -37.68
N ASN A 105 0.29 2.21 -37.89
CA ASN A 105 1.15 2.55 -39.03
C ASN A 105 2.58 2.06 -38.76
N THR A 106 3.03 1.03 -39.49
CA THR A 106 4.37 0.46 -39.31
C THR A 106 5.52 1.35 -39.81
N SER A 107 5.21 2.45 -40.51
CA SER A 107 6.22 3.35 -41.09
C SER A 107 6.81 4.33 -40.06
N LYS A 108 6.01 4.75 -39.07
CA LYS A 108 6.40 5.69 -38.00
C LYS A 108 6.30 5.00 -36.63
N PRO A 109 7.02 5.47 -35.61
CA PRO A 109 6.82 4.95 -34.27
C PRO A 109 5.44 5.35 -33.73
N ASN A 110 4.77 4.45 -33.02
CA ASN A 110 3.42 4.68 -32.50
C ASN A 110 3.44 4.71 -30.97
N LEU A 111 2.70 5.66 -30.39
CA LEU A 111 2.41 5.73 -28.97
C LEU A 111 0.93 5.47 -28.78
N LEU A 112 0.60 4.28 -28.28
CA LEU A 112 -0.77 3.85 -28.03
C LEU A 112 -1.11 4.07 -26.56
N VAL A 113 -1.99 5.01 -26.27
CA VAL A 113 -2.43 5.30 -24.90
C VAL A 113 -3.77 4.63 -24.67
N VAL A 114 -3.80 3.65 -23.79
CA VAL A 114 -5.00 2.87 -23.44
C VAL A 114 -5.44 3.29 -22.05
N GLN A 115 -6.57 3.98 -21.99
CA GLN A 115 -7.20 4.33 -20.73
C GLN A 115 -8.02 3.14 -20.24
N LEU A 116 -7.61 2.55 -19.13
CA LEU A 116 -8.31 1.42 -18.51
C LEU A 116 -9.50 1.90 -17.68
N GLN A 117 -10.41 0.99 -17.36
CA GLN A 117 -11.58 1.32 -16.55
C GLN A 117 -11.12 1.74 -15.13
N PRO A 118 -11.67 2.83 -14.57
CA PRO A 118 -11.35 3.27 -13.23
C PRO A 118 -11.74 2.24 -12.17
N LEU A 119 -10.89 2.08 -11.15
CA LEU A 119 -11.19 1.23 -10.00
C LEU A 119 -12.08 2.03 -9.03
N VAL A 120 -13.38 1.70 -8.98
CA VAL A 120 -14.33 2.35 -8.06
C VAL A 120 -14.17 1.75 -6.66
N SER A 121 -13.52 2.51 -5.77
CA SER A 121 -13.08 2.03 -4.46
C SER A 121 -14.16 2.03 -3.36
N ASP A 122 -15.38 2.51 -3.63
CA ASP A 122 -16.22 2.98 -2.52
C ASP A 122 -17.17 1.97 -1.86
N LEU A 123 -17.52 0.79 -2.43
CA LEU A 123 -18.57 -0.03 -1.78
C LEU A 123 -18.49 -1.56 -1.93
N ASN A 124 -17.62 -2.16 -2.76
CA ASN A 124 -17.56 -3.63 -2.89
C ASN A 124 -16.21 -4.13 -3.44
N GLU A 125 -15.51 -5.01 -2.71
CA GLU A 125 -14.29 -5.68 -3.20
C GLU A 125 -14.57 -6.47 -4.49
N LEU A 126 -15.77 -7.05 -4.61
CA LEU A 126 -16.20 -7.80 -5.81
C LEU A 126 -16.22 -6.92 -7.07
N SER A 127 -16.70 -5.68 -6.99
CA SER A 127 -16.70 -4.78 -8.15
C SER A 127 -15.30 -4.34 -8.55
N THR A 128 -14.38 -4.25 -7.57
CA THR A 128 -12.98 -3.93 -7.85
C THR A 128 -12.30 -5.09 -8.57
N LEU A 129 -12.54 -6.32 -8.12
CA LEU A 129 -12.04 -7.54 -8.78
C LEU A 129 -12.58 -7.70 -10.20
N GLU A 130 -13.88 -7.47 -10.42
CA GLU A 130 -14.48 -7.52 -11.76
C GLU A 130 -13.87 -6.45 -12.68
N ALA A 131 -13.69 -5.22 -12.20
CA ALA A 131 -13.04 -4.15 -12.98
C ALA A 131 -11.60 -4.50 -13.35
N ILE A 132 -10.85 -5.13 -12.44
CA ILE A 132 -9.48 -5.58 -12.70
C ILE A 132 -9.46 -6.73 -13.70
N ALA A 133 -10.37 -7.70 -13.59
CA ALA A 133 -10.47 -8.81 -14.54
C ALA A 133 -10.83 -8.33 -15.96
N GLU A 134 -11.73 -7.35 -16.08
CA GLU A 134 -12.03 -6.72 -17.37
C GLU A 134 -10.84 -5.93 -17.91
N ASN A 135 -10.14 -5.17 -17.05
CA ASN A 135 -8.91 -4.48 -17.45
C ASN A 135 -7.82 -5.45 -17.91
N ASP A 136 -7.65 -6.58 -17.23
CA ASP A 136 -6.73 -7.64 -17.62
C ASP A 136 -7.13 -8.18 -19.00
N LYS A 137 -8.39 -8.55 -19.21
CA LYS A 137 -8.90 -9.02 -20.52
C LYS A 137 -8.62 -8.03 -21.66
N ILE A 138 -8.72 -6.72 -21.41
CA ILE A 138 -8.40 -5.68 -22.38
C ILE A 138 -6.90 -5.68 -22.72
N ILE A 139 -6.04 -5.74 -21.71
CA ILE A 139 -4.58 -5.82 -21.87
C ILE A 139 -4.21 -7.06 -22.69
N GLY A 140 -4.72 -8.23 -22.29
CA GLY A 140 -4.50 -9.51 -22.97
C GLY A 140 -4.99 -9.50 -24.41
N GLY A 141 -6.21 -9.01 -24.65
CA GLY A 141 -6.78 -8.93 -26.00
C GLY A 141 -5.98 -8.03 -26.95
N LEU A 142 -5.57 -6.85 -26.49
CA LEU A 142 -4.78 -5.91 -27.31
C LEU A 142 -3.39 -6.47 -27.62
N THR A 143 -2.70 -6.96 -26.59
CA THR A 143 -1.35 -7.50 -26.74
C THR A 143 -1.32 -8.76 -27.62
N MET A 144 -2.31 -9.65 -27.48
CA MET A 144 -2.44 -10.85 -28.31
C MET A 144 -2.70 -10.49 -29.79
N ASP A 145 -3.63 -9.57 -30.08
CA ASP A 145 -3.90 -9.13 -31.45
C ASP A 145 -2.66 -8.48 -32.10
N LEU A 146 -1.91 -7.66 -31.37
CA LEU A 146 -0.67 -7.08 -31.87
C LEU A 146 0.42 -8.14 -32.12
N GLN A 147 0.52 -9.15 -31.26
CA GLN A 147 1.44 -10.28 -31.44
C GLN A 147 1.06 -11.14 -32.65
N GLU A 148 -0.23 -11.46 -32.83
CA GLU A 148 -0.74 -12.22 -33.98
C GLU A 148 -0.50 -11.49 -35.31
N ARG A 149 -0.55 -10.15 -35.30
CA ARG A 149 -0.19 -9.30 -36.44
C ARG A 149 1.33 -9.16 -36.67
N GLY A 150 2.16 -9.75 -35.80
CA GLY A 150 3.63 -9.69 -35.89
C GLY A 150 4.21 -8.31 -35.56
N ILE A 151 3.48 -7.49 -34.80
CA ILE A 151 3.93 -6.14 -34.42
C ILE A 151 4.77 -6.25 -33.15
N HIS A 152 6.04 -5.81 -33.22
CA HIS A 152 6.88 -5.69 -32.03
C HIS A 152 6.53 -4.41 -31.26
N PHE A 153 6.26 -4.56 -29.96
CA PHE A 153 5.91 -3.46 -29.08
C PHE A 153 6.59 -3.59 -27.71
N SER A 154 6.74 -2.45 -27.03
CA SER A 154 7.09 -2.35 -25.62
C SER A 154 5.87 -1.85 -24.84
N VAL A 155 5.71 -2.26 -23.59
CA VAL A 155 4.55 -1.92 -22.76
C VAL A 155 4.99 -1.21 -21.50
N ILE A 156 4.27 -0.16 -21.14
CA ILE A 156 4.30 0.48 -19.82
C ILE A 156 2.90 0.33 -19.22
N TYR A 157 2.83 -0.21 -18.01
CA TYR A 157 1.60 -0.32 -17.25
C TYR A 157 1.75 0.48 -15.95
N THR A 158 0.89 1.46 -15.74
CA THR A 158 1.01 2.41 -14.63
C THR A 158 -0.33 3.08 -14.30
N ALA A 159 -0.35 3.91 -13.26
CA ALA A 159 -1.52 4.69 -12.87
C ALA A 159 -1.19 6.15 -12.58
N VAL A 160 -2.24 6.98 -12.58
CA VAL A 160 -2.15 8.41 -12.27
C VAL A 160 -1.81 8.65 -10.79
N ARG A 161 -2.26 7.79 -9.89
CA ARG A 161 -2.01 7.88 -8.44
C ARG A 161 -1.90 6.49 -7.81
N PRO A 162 -1.30 6.36 -6.61
CA PRO A 162 -1.36 5.11 -5.86
C PRO A 162 -2.79 4.85 -5.34
N SER A 163 -3.20 3.58 -5.31
CA SER A 163 -4.46 3.13 -4.68
C SER A 163 -4.40 3.24 -3.16
N ARG A 164 -3.23 2.98 -2.58
CA ARG A 164 -2.94 3.11 -1.16
C ARG A 164 -1.81 4.10 -0.96
N ILE A 165 -2.09 5.19 -0.26
CA ILE A 165 -1.02 6.06 0.24
C ILE A 165 -0.55 5.41 1.54
N SER A 166 0.64 4.81 1.55
CA SER A 166 1.29 4.48 2.82
C SER A 166 1.39 5.77 3.62
N ARG A 167 0.59 5.90 4.69
CA ARG A 167 0.60 7.07 5.57
C ARG A 167 1.95 7.10 6.24
N LYS A 168 2.89 7.82 5.62
CA LYS A 168 4.12 8.26 6.25
C LYS A 168 3.73 9.09 7.47
N THR A 169 3.73 8.47 8.64
CA THR A 169 3.92 9.23 9.87
C THR A 169 5.38 9.65 9.86
N ASP A 170 5.63 10.95 9.72
CA ASP A 170 6.97 11.58 9.70
C ASP A 170 7.82 11.29 10.96
N VAL A 171 7.33 10.47 11.89
CA VAL A 171 7.95 10.20 13.20
C VAL A 171 8.81 8.92 13.21
N VAL A 172 8.77 8.06 12.18
CA VAL A 172 9.42 6.72 12.24
C VAL A 172 10.57 6.54 11.22
N TRP A 173 11.33 7.59 10.91
CA TRP A 173 12.54 7.47 10.07
C TRP A 173 13.80 7.02 10.82
N GLY A 174 13.70 6.73 12.13
CA GLY A 174 14.84 6.30 12.96
C GLY A 174 15.09 4.79 13.07
N LEU A 175 14.14 3.94 12.68
CA LEU A 175 14.22 2.49 12.90
C LEU A 175 14.23 1.73 11.56
N ARG A 176 15.43 1.40 11.09
CA ARG A 176 15.71 0.67 9.83
C ARG A 176 15.26 -0.80 9.78
N ARG A 177 14.18 -1.16 10.47
CA ARG A 177 13.57 -2.50 10.39
C ARG A 177 12.07 -2.35 10.66
N GLN A 178 11.27 -2.35 9.61
CA GLN A 178 9.84 -2.63 9.73
C GLN A 178 9.61 -4.02 9.17
N LEU A 179 9.18 -4.94 10.05
CA LEU A 179 8.59 -6.20 9.65
C LEU A 179 7.22 -5.90 9.01
N MET A 180 6.85 -6.68 8.00
CA MET A 180 5.49 -6.73 7.46
C MET A 180 4.53 -7.17 8.57
N ALA A 181 4.02 -6.22 9.33
CA ALA A 181 2.87 -6.43 10.18
C ALA A 181 1.65 -5.93 9.40
N THR A 182 0.74 -6.85 9.10
CA THR A 182 -0.64 -6.51 8.75
C THR A 182 -1.17 -5.62 9.87
N GLU A 183 -1.54 -4.38 9.55
CA GLU A 183 -2.40 -3.60 10.43
C GLU A 183 -3.74 -4.33 10.45
N GLU A 184 -3.90 -5.29 11.37
CA GLU A 184 -5.23 -5.64 11.81
C GLU A 184 -5.87 -4.32 12.25
N GLU A 185 -7.02 -3.98 11.68
CA GLU A 185 -7.88 -2.91 12.18
C GLU A 185 -8.37 -3.32 13.58
N ASP A 186 -7.46 -3.27 14.56
CA ASP A 186 -7.77 -3.33 15.97
C ASP A 186 -8.43 -1.99 16.28
N SER A 187 -9.73 -1.94 16.03
CA SER A 187 -10.67 -0.83 16.26
C SER A 187 -10.75 -0.39 17.74
N LEU A 188 -9.85 -0.87 18.60
CA LEU A 188 -9.76 -0.55 20.03
C LEU A 188 -8.31 -0.36 20.50
N SER A 189 -7.42 0.18 19.66
CA SER A 189 -6.06 0.50 20.08
C SER A 189 -6.03 1.77 20.96
N TYR A 190 -6.15 1.59 22.27
CA TYR A 190 -5.95 2.66 23.25
C TYR A 190 -4.45 2.89 23.51
N PRO A 191 -4.02 4.14 23.80
CA PRO A 191 -2.62 4.44 24.01
C PRO A 191 -2.05 3.72 25.25
N PRO A 192 -0.76 3.37 25.26
CA PRO A 192 -0.11 2.82 26.44
C PRO A 192 -0.13 3.82 27.60
N LEU A 193 -0.17 3.30 28.84
CA LEU A 193 0.00 4.10 30.05
C LEU A 193 1.45 4.54 30.15
N ASN A 194 1.67 5.84 30.38
CA ASN A 194 2.98 6.47 30.45
C ASN A 194 3.31 6.93 31.89
N VAL A 195 4.39 6.41 32.46
CA VAL A 195 4.96 6.94 33.71
C VAL A 195 6.14 7.82 33.36
N THR A 196 6.04 9.09 33.73
CA THR A 196 7.08 10.10 33.47
C THR A 196 7.85 10.42 34.74
N THR A 197 9.14 10.65 34.61
CA THR A 197 10.00 11.15 35.69
C THR A 197 10.68 12.41 35.19
N GLY A 198 10.14 13.57 35.58
CA GLY A 198 10.54 14.84 34.99
C GLY A 198 10.03 14.97 33.55
N ASN A 199 10.94 15.15 32.60
CA ASN A 199 10.61 15.37 31.18
C ASN A 199 10.70 14.09 30.33
N ASP A 200 11.17 12.98 30.91
CA ASP A 200 11.40 11.72 30.22
C ASP A 200 10.36 10.67 30.63
N THR A 201 9.90 9.89 29.65
CA THR A 201 9.04 8.73 29.90
C THR A 201 9.91 7.55 30.30
N CYS A 202 9.66 7.01 31.49
CA CYS A 202 10.45 5.93 32.07
C CYS A 202 9.79 4.56 31.89
N ILE A 203 8.47 4.46 32.14
CA ILE A 203 7.73 3.20 32.00
C ILE A 203 6.60 3.39 30.99
N LEU A 204 6.53 2.48 30.02
CA LEU A 204 5.41 2.33 29.11
C LEU A 204 4.74 0.99 29.39
N PHE A 205 3.47 1.04 29.78
CA PHE A 205 2.68 -0.15 30.07
C PHE A 205 1.52 -0.28 29.09
N TYR A 206 1.41 -1.44 28.45
CA TYR A 206 0.35 -1.74 27.47
C TYR A 206 -0.13 -3.17 27.65
N ALA A 207 -1.44 -3.37 27.57
CA ALA A 207 -2.05 -4.69 27.51
C ALA A 207 -3.39 -4.61 26.80
N ARG A 208 -3.73 -5.62 25.98
CA ARG A 208 -5.06 -5.73 25.33
C ARG A 208 -6.21 -6.04 26.31
N ASN A 209 -5.88 -6.68 27.43
CA ASN A 209 -6.83 -6.98 28.50
C ASN A 209 -6.07 -6.92 29.81
N PHE A 210 -6.55 -6.11 30.75
CA PHE A 210 -5.99 -5.99 32.07
C PHE A 210 -7.07 -6.28 33.11
N SER A 211 -7.09 -7.53 33.57
CA SER A 211 -8.06 -8.01 34.55
C SER A 211 -7.38 -8.82 35.66
N LEU A 212 -7.98 -8.79 36.84
CA LEU A 212 -7.50 -9.48 38.03
C LEU A 212 -8.59 -10.41 38.56
N LYS A 213 -8.16 -11.57 39.06
CA LYS A 213 -9.03 -12.54 39.72
C LYS A 213 -8.58 -12.75 41.15
N ALA A 214 -9.40 -12.35 42.12
CA ALA A 214 -9.15 -12.55 43.54
C ALA A 214 -10.08 -13.64 44.11
N ASN A 215 -9.54 -14.51 44.96
CA ASN A 215 -10.26 -15.58 45.68
C ASN A 215 -11.19 -16.42 44.78
N ASN A 216 -10.78 -16.69 43.54
CA ASN A 216 -11.52 -17.46 42.54
C ASN A 216 -12.94 -16.98 42.15
N SER A 217 -13.47 -15.91 42.75
CA SER A 217 -14.84 -15.44 42.55
C SER A 217 -14.95 -13.98 42.16
N VAL A 218 -13.95 -13.14 42.49
CA VAL A 218 -14.00 -11.70 42.21
C VAL A 218 -13.18 -11.43 40.95
N PHE A 219 -13.86 -11.12 39.85
CA PHE A 219 -13.26 -10.68 38.59
C PHE A 219 -13.32 -9.15 38.52
N ILE A 220 -12.17 -8.52 38.32
CA ILE A 220 -12.02 -7.06 38.25
C ILE A 220 -11.41 -6.74 36.90
N ASP A 221 -12.16 -6.08 36.03
CA ASP A 221 -11.64 -5.56 34.77
C ASP A 221 -11.17 -4.12 34.97
N LEU A 222 -9.88 -3.90 34.75
CA LEU A 222 -9.19 -2.63 34.90
C LEU A 222 -8.80 -2.03 33.54
N THR A 223 -9.12 -2.69 32.43
CA THR A 223 -8.68 -2.28 31.08
C THR A 223 -9.12 -0.86 30.75
N ASN A 224 -10.41 -0.57 30.90
CA ASN A 224 -10.98 0.75 30.61
C ASN A 224 -10.51 1.81 31.63
N ALA A 225 -10.37 1.43 32.90
CA ALA A 225 -9.87 2.31 33.95
C ALA A 225 -8.41 2.74 33.70
N THR A 226 -7.59 1.84 33.15
CA THR A 226 -6.14 2.03 33.00
C THR A 226 -5.79 2.74 31.70
N PHE A 227 -6.32 2.28 30.57
CA PHE A 227 -5.85 2.73 29.26
C PHE A 227 -6.76 3.74 28.56
N ILE A 228 -8.07 3.72 28.85
CA ILE A 228 -9.05 4.56 28.16
C ILE A 228 -9.38 5.80 28.99
N THR A 229 -9.85 5.61 30.23
CA THR A 229 -10.21 6.72 31.12
C THR A 229 -9.06 7.24 31.95
N GLN A 230 -7.94 6.50 32.03
CA GLN A 230 -6.74 6.83 32.81
C GLN A 230 -7.04 7.24 34.27
N ASN A 231 -8.06 6.62 34.86
CA ASN A 231 -8.45 6.85 36.25
C ASN A 231 -7.65 5.95 37.22
N VAL A 232 -6.32 5.99 37.05
CA VAL A 232 -5.34 5.23 37.83
C VAL A 232 -4.29 6.18 38.40
N ASP A 233 -4.00 6.03 39.68
CA ASP A 233 -2.94 6.78 40.34
C ASP A 233 -1.60 6.04 40.19
N ILE A 234 -0.63 6.74 39.61
CA ILE A 234 0.72 6.25 39.29
C ILE A 234 1.82 6.93 40.12
N TYR A 235 1.48 7.81 41.06
CA TYR A 235 2.46 8.63 41.80
C TYR A 235 3.42 7.83 42.68
N SER A 236 3.06 6.59 43.07
CA SER A 236 3.94 5.68 43.82
C SER A 236 4.87 4.87 42.93
N SER A 237 4.87 5.10 41.61
CA SER A 237 5.81 4.48 40.69
C SER A 237 7.21 5.07 40.86
N GLU A 238 8.21 4.22 40.95
CA GLU A 238 9.61 4.62 41.12
C GLU A 238 10.43 4.27 39.89
N CYS A 239 11.20 5.26 39.44
CA CYS A 239 12.11 5.13 38.32
C CYS A 239 13.52 5.50 38.77
N SER A 240 14.42 4.54 38.72
CA SER A 240 15.85 4.74 38.96
C SER A 240 16.67 3.99 37.92
N ASP A 241 17.96 4.31 37.82
CA ASP A 241 18.88 3.65 36.88
C ASP A 241 19.11 2.16 37.20
N ILE A 242 18.77 1.72 38.41
CA ILE A 242 19.02 0.36 38.91
C ILE A 242 17.74 -0.46 39.07
N ASN A 243 16.65 0.16 39.54
CA ASN A 243 15.37 -0.49 39.80
C ASN A 243 14.23 0.40 39.33
N THR A 244 13.25 -0.20 38.67
CA THR A 244 12.00 0.46 38.27
C THR A 244 10.84 -0.32 38.85
N THR A 245 9.83 0.38 39.37
CA THR A 245 8.64 -0.23 39.98
C THR A 245 7.42 0.55 39.54
N LEU A 246 6.50 -0.13 38.84
CA LEU A 246 5.23 0.43 38.40
C LEU A 246 4.18 0.20 39.47
N SER A 247 3.72 1.27 40.12
CA SER A 247 2.66 1.17 41.11
C SER A 247 1.36 1.76 40.54
N LEU A 248 0.32 0.94 40.45
CA LEU A 248 -1.00 1.29 39.95
C LEU A 248 -2.02 1.23 41.08
N LYS A 249 -2.60 2.38 41.42
CA LYS A 249 -3.57 2.49 42.50
C LYS A 249 -4.95 2.90 41.99
N TYR A 250 -5.95 2.10 42.33
CA TYR A 250 -7.35 2.29 41.93
C TYR A 250 -8.22 2.56 43.15
N ILE A 251 -9.09 3.58 43.05
CA ILE A 251 -10.06 3.93 44.08
C ILE A 251 -11.42 3.35 43.69
N LYS A 252 -12.01 2.54 44.58
CA LYS A 252 -13.31 1.87 44.36
C LYS A 252 -13.42 1.13 43.01
N PRO A 253 -12.50 0.20 42.69
CA PRO A 253 -12.50 -0.49 41.39
C PRO A 253 -13.74 -1.36 41.18
N VAL A 254 -14.30 -1.95 42.25
CA VAL A 254 -15.54 -2.73 42.24
C VAL A 254 -16.28 -2.56 43.57
N ASN A 255 -17.59 -2.85 43.56
CA ASN A 255 -18.41 -2.84 44.77
C ASN A 255 -17.83 -3.79 45.83
N GLY A 256 -17.48 -3.22 46.99
CA GLY A 256 -16.90 -3.97 48.12
C GLY A 256 -15.38 -3.84 48.27
N ILE A 257 -14.66 -3.25 47.31
CA ILE A 257 -13.23 -2.94 47.44
C ILE A 257 -13.06 -1.42 47.47
N SER A 258 -12.57 -0.87 48.58
CA SER A 258 -12.35 0.58 48.73
C SER A 258 -11.12 1.09 47.98
N SER A 259 -10.05 0.30 47.95
CA SER A 259 -8.80 0.61 47.25
C SER A 259 -8.09 -0.67 46.82
N LEU A 260 -7.46 -0.64 45.64
CA LEU A 260 -6.61 -1.70 45.13
C LEU A 260 -5.29 -1.08 44.66
N GLU A 261 -4.17 -1.62 45.10
CA GLU A 261 -2.82 -1.21 44.68
C GLU A 261 -2.09 -2.42 44.12
N ILE A 262 -1.46 -2.24 42.96
CA ILE A 262 -0.66 -3.24 42.25
C ILE A 262 0.74 -2.63 42.12
N ARG A 263 1.78 -3.35 42.52
CA ARG A 263 3.18 -2.92 42.44
C ARG A 263 4.02 -3.99 41.78
#